data_AF-A0A7C2MTS0-F1
#
_entry.id   AF-A0A7C2MTS0-F1
#
_cell.length_a   1.000
_cell.length_b   1.000
_cell.length_c   1.000
_cell.angle_alpha   90.00
_cell.angle_beta   90.00
_cell.angle_gamma   90.00
#
_symmetry.space_group_name_H-M   'P 1'
#
loop_
_entity.id
_entity.type
_entity.pdbx_description
1 polymer ?
#
loop_
_entity_poly.entity_id
_entity_poly.type
_entity_poly.pdbx_seq_one_letter_code
_entity_poly.pdbx_strand_id
1 'polypeptide(L)'
;MYLILRTVAGIVKMLSEGTTPYRVLEGMAILASMLVISILLVLFPQLSQVLSIIAGVISIYGSQHLRRCRNLYQGYLWGVRSSGARVGGLGIYIIIIRAIVAVEILMISGGVYLLASRLPGLEPLIPVSSVVFALVASFGAVAVIGHITRTRLYRLFMIGARDVGG
;
A
#
# COMPACT_ATOMS: atom_id res chain seq x y z
N MET A 1 27.08 -15.32 18.20
CA MET A 1 26.93 -13.85 18.35
C MET A 1 27.15 -13.09 17.04
N TYR A 2 28.30 -13.26 16.37
CA TYR A 2 28.61 -12.60 15.08
C TYR A 2 27.64 -12.94 13.93
N LEU A 3 27.13 -14.18 13.89
CA LEU A 3 26.18 -14.61 12.87
C LEU A 3 24.83 -13.87 12.98
N ILE A 4 24.32 -13.72 14.21
CA ILE A 4 23.03 -13.07 14.50
C ILE A 4 23.09 -11.59 14.12
N LEU A 5 24.18 -10.89 14.48
CA LEU A 5 24.40 -9.50 14.10
C LEU A 5 24.48 -9.31 12.57
N ARG A 6 25.09 -10.25 11.85
CA ARG A 6 25.17 -10.21 10.37
C ARG A 6 23.82 -10.47 9.71
N THR A 7 23.00 -11.38 10.25
CA THR A 7 21.63 -11.63 9.79
C THR A 7 20.73 -10.43 10.07
N VAL A 8 20.83 -9.84 11.26
CA VAL A 8 20.09 -8.61 11.63
C VAL A 8 20.51 -7.44 10.76
N ALA A 9 21.81 -7.25 10.49
CA ALA A 9 22.28 -6.20 9.56
C ALA A 9 21.79 -6.43 8.12
N GLY A 10 21.73 -7.69 7.66
CA GLY A 10 21.17 -8.04 6.35
C GLY A 10 19.66 -7.75 6.26
N ILE A 11 18.92 -8.09 7.31
CA ILE A 11 17.49 -7.79 7.44
C ILE A 11 17.26 -6.28 7.52
N VAL A 12 18.05 -5.53 8.30
CA VAL A 12 18.00 -4.06 8.39
C VAL A 12 18.32 -3.41 7.05
N LYS A 13 19.28 -3.95 6.28
CA LYS A 13 19.62 -3.46 4.94
C LYS A 13 18.48 -3.69 3.94
N MET A 14 17.89 -4.90 3.92
CA MET A 14 16.70 -5.20 3.11
C MET A 14 15.46 -4.39 3.54
N LEU A 15 15.32 -4.12 4.84
CA LEU A 15 14.26 -3.29 5.39
C LEU A 15 14.48 -1.79 5.09
N SER A 16 15.73 -1.32 5.08
CA SER A 16 16.12 0.03 4.65
C SER A 16 15.84 0.25 3.15
N GLU A 17 16.06 -0.78 2.33
CA GLU A 17 15.67 -0.81 0.91
C GLU A 17 14.13 -0.71 0.74
N GLY A 18 13.34 -1.15 1.72
CA GLY A 18 11.88 -0.99 1.77
C GLY A 18 11.37 0.44 2.06
N THR A 19 12.22 1.29 2.65
CA THR A 19 11.97 2.73 2.89
C THR A 19 12.54 3.63 1.79
N THR A 20 13.02 3.06 0.69
CA THR A 20 13.61 3.82 -0.42
C THR A 20 12.62 4.82 -1.01
N PRO A 21 13.10 5.98 -1.50
CA PRO A 21 12.29 6.94 -2.23
C PRO A 21 11.56 6.29 -3.41
N TYR A 22 12.14 5.22 -3.98
CA TYR A 22 11.52 4.40 -5.01
C TYR A 22 10.13 3.88 -4.65
N ARG A 23 9.92 3.39 -3.41
CA ARG A 23 8.60 2.90 -2.98
C ARG A 23 7.57 4.00 -2.84
N VAL A 24 8.01 5.18 -2.40
CA VAL A 24 7.13 6.36 -2.30
C VAL A 24 6.76 6.83 -3.70
N LEU A 25 7.72 6.89 -4.62
CA LEU A 25 7.49 7.21 -6.03
C LEU A 25 6.56 6.20 -6.70
N GLU A 26 6.73 4.90 -6.45
CA GLU A 26 5.85 3.85 -6.96
C GLU A 26 4.40 4.07 -6.49
N GLY A 27 4.18 4.32 -5.19
CA GLY A 27 2.87 4.62 -4.64
C GLY A 27 2.25 5.92 -5.20
N MET A 28 3.06 6.98 -5.34
CA MET A 28 2.60 8.23 -5.94
C MET A 28 2.25 8.08 -7.42
N ALA A 29 3.03 7.30 -8.19
CA ALA A 29 2.73 7.01 -9.58
C ALA A 29 1.39 6.28 -9.73
N ILE A 30 1.12 5.27 -8.90
CA ILE A 30 -0.16 4.55 -8.90
C ILE A 30 -1.32 5.50 -8.60
N LEU A 31 -1.19 6.33 -7.56
CA LEU A 31 -2.22 7.31 -7.18
C LEU A 31 -2.45 8.33 -8.30
N ALA A 32 -1.38 8.89 -8.86
CA ALA A 32 -1.46 9.87 -9.94
C ALA A 32 -2.09 9.27 -11.20
N SER A 33 -1.71 8.05 -11.59
CA SER A 33 -2.31 7.38 -12.74
C SER A 33 -3.80 7.10 -12.53
N MET A 34 -4.22 6.63 -11.35
CA MET A 34 -5.63 6.43 -11.04
C MET A 34 -6.43 7.75 -11.00
N LEU A 35 -5.82 8.83 -10.50
CA LEU A 35 -6.42 10.17 -10.49
C LEU A 35 -6.61 10.71 -11.91
N VAL A 36 -5.58 10.61 -12.75
CA VAL A 36 -5.65 11.02 -14.17
C VAL A 36 -6.76 10.24 -14.87
N ILE A 37 -6.84 8.92 -14.67
CA ILE A 37 -7.92 8.12 -15.27
C ILE A 37 -9.29 8.55 -14.76
N SER A 38 -9.43 8.88 -13.47
CA SER A 38 -10.69 9.39 -12.91
C SER A 38 -11.13 10.68 -13.59
N ILE A 39 -10.20 11.61 -13.82
CA ILE A 39 -10.46 12.87 -14.51
C ILE A 39 -10.83 12.62 -15.97
N LEU A 40 -10.08 11.77 -16.67
CA LEU A 40 -10.34 11.43 -18.07
C LEU A 40 -11.68 10.72 -18.26
N LEU A 41 -12.11 9.89 -17.30
CA LEU A 41 -13.44 9.26 -17.33
C LEU A 41 -14.58 10.30 -17.26
N VAL A 42 -14.37 11.39 -16.53
CA VAL A 42 -15.35 12.49 -16.41
C VAL A 42 -15.37 13.35 -17.67
N LEU A 43 -14.19 13.69 -18.21
CA LEU A 43 -14.06 14.56 -19.38
C LEU A 43 -14.39 13.85 -20.71
N PHE A 44 -14.11 12.56 -20.80
CA PHE A 44 -14.22 11.78 -22.04
C PHE A 44 -14.94 10.44 -21.80
N PRO A 45 -16.25 10.45 -21.52
CA PRO A 45 -17.02 9.25 -21.21
C PRO A 45 -17.03 8.23 -22.36
N GLN A 46 -16.89 8.66 -23.62
CA GLN A 46 -16.73 7.75 -24.77
C GLN A 46 -15.50 6.84 -24.68
N LEU A 47 -14.45 7.24 -23.94
CA LEU A 47 -13.24 6.43 -23.72
C LEU A 47 -13.37 5.47 -22.54
N SER A 48 -14.54 5.39 -21.90
CA SER A 48 -14.71 4.65 -20.65
C SER A 48 -14.36 3.16 -20.74
N GLN A 49 -14.47 2.56 -21.92
CA GLN A 49 -14.08 1.17 -22.15
C GLN A 49 -12.57 0.96 -21.99
N VAL A 50 -11.76 1.76 -22.67
CA VAL A 50 -10.29 1.68 -22.58
C VAL A 50 -9.83 2.10 -21.20
N LEU A 51 -10.38 3.21 -20.68
CA LEU A 51 -10.01 3.75 -19.38
C LEU A 51 -10.34 2.82 -18.21
N SER A 52 -11.44 2.06 -18.27
CA SER A 52 -11.76 1.09 -17.20
C SER A 52 -10.81 -0.11 -17.21
N ILE A 53 -10.35 -0.56 -18.37
CA ILE A 53 -9.36 -1.65 -18.46
C ILE A 53 -8.05 -1.19 -17.83
N ILE A 54 -7.58 0.00 -18.20
CA ILE A 54 -6.35 0.58 -17.64
C ILE A 54 -6.52 0.77 -16.11
N ALA A 55 -7.64 1.33 -15.66
CA ALA A 55 -7.94 1.48 -14.24
C ALA A 55 -7.91 0.13 -13.50
N GLY A 56 -8.49 -0.91 -14.09
CA GLY A 56 -8.52 -2.25 -13.53
C GLY A 56 -7.12 -2.84 -13.32
N VAL A 57 -6.28 -2.74 -14.35
CA VAL A 57 -4.87 -3.21 -14.28
C VAL A 57 -4.08 -2.44 -13.23
N ILE A 58 -4.19 -1.11 -13.21
CA ILE A 58 -3.49 -0.26 -12.23
C ILE A 58 -3.98 -0.55 -10.81
N SER A 59 -5.28 -0.80 -10.63
CA SER A 59 -5.84 -1.17 -9.33
C SER A 59 -5.26 -2.50 -8.83
N ILE A 60 -5.21 -3.53 -9.68
CA ILE A 60 -4.60 -4.81 -9.33
C ILE A 60 -3.11 -4.63 -9.01
N TYR A 61 -2.37 -3.86 -9.79
CA TYR A 61 -0.97 -3.54 -9.50
C TYR A 61 -0.82 -2.78 -8.16
N GLY A 62 -1.71 -1.83 -7.89
CA GLY A 62 -1.80 -1.08 -6.63
C GLY A 62 -1.98 -2.00 -5.41
N SER A 63 -2.78 -3.06 -5.54
CA SER A 63 -2.92 -4.06 -4.48
C SER A 63 -1.59 -4.78 -4.18
N GLN A 64 -0.79 -5.09 -5.20
CA GLN A 64 0.52 -5.74 -5.02
C GLN A 64 1.52 -4.80 -4.34
N HIS A 65 1.44 -3.50 -4.65
CA HIS A 65 2.21 -2.48 -3.94
C HIS A 65 1.81 -2.40 -2.46
N LEU A 66 0.50 -2.36 -2.14
CA LEU A 66 0.01 -2.36 -0.76
C LEU A 66 0.46 -3.61 0.01
N ARG A 67 0.39 -4.79 -0.61
CA ARG A 67 0.88 -6.04 -0.02
C ARG A 67 2.36 -5.96 0.35
N ARG A 68 3.20 -5.43 -0.54
CA ARG A 68 4.64 -5.24 -0.29
C ARG A 68 4.86 -4.26 0.87
N CYS A 69 4.14 -3.14 0.88
CA CYS A 69 4.20 -2.15 1.95
C CYS A 69 3.75 -2.72 3.30
N ARG A 70 2.68 -3.51 3.33
CA ARG A 70 2.17 -4.21 4.52
C ARG A 70 3.19 -5.17 5.10
N ASN A 71 3.82 -5.99 4.26
CA ASN A 71 4.80 -6.98 4.71
C ASN A 71 6.02 -6.30 5.35
N LEU A 72 6.49 -5.18 4.78
CA LEU A 72 7.54 -4.36 5.39
C LEU A 72 7.11 -3.79 6.75
N TYR A 73 5.88 -3.27 6.82
CA TYR A 73 5.32 -2.71 8.04
C TYR A 73 5.22 -3.76 9.16
N GLN A 74 4.77 -4.98 8.83
CA GLN A 74 4.75 -6.12 9.74
C GLN A 74 6.16 -6.51 10.20
N GLY A 75 7.15 -6.48 9.30
CA GLY A 75 8.55 -6.73 9.62
C GLY A 75 9.11 -5.74 10.66
N TYR A 76 8.89 -4.43 10.47
CA TYR A 76 9.30 -3.43 11.45
C TYR A 76 8.59 -3.63 12.80
N LEU A 77 7.28 -3.89 12.77
CA LEU A 77 6.49 -4.09 13.99
C LEU A 77 6.98 -5.31 14.78
N TRP A 78 7.31 -6.39 14.07
CA TRP A 78 7.87 -7.59 14.67
C TRP A 78 9.25 -7.31 15.28
N GLY A 79 10.12 -6.59 14.57
CA GLY A 79 11.44 -6.19 15.06
C GLY A 79 11.41 -5.30 16.30
N VAL A 80 10.45 -4.37 16.38
CA VAL A 80 10.23 -3.54 17.59
C VAL A 80 9.73 -4.37 18.77
N ARG A 81 8.87 -5.37 18.52
CA ARG A 81 8.39 -6.26 19.57
C ARG A 81 9.47 -7.20 20.09
N SER A 82 10.32 -7.71 19.19
CA SER A 82 11.39 -8.64 19.57
C SER A 82 12.55 -7.96 20.31
N SER A 83 12.75 -6.65 20.15
CA SER A 83 13.75 -5.89 20.91
C SER A 83 13.33 -5.60 22.36
N GLY A 84 12.11 -5.95 22.77
CA GLY A 84 11.60 -5.66 24.12
C GLY A 84 11.27 -4.18 24.37
N ALA A 85 11.36 -3.32 23.33
CA ALA A 85 11.02 -1.92 23.43
C ALA A 85 9.53 -1.75 23.80
N ARG A 86 9.25 -1.16 24.97
CA ARG A 86 7.89 -0.82 25.40
C ARG A 86 7.40 0.41 24.63
N VAL A 87 7.00 0.21 23.39
CA VAL A 87 6.38 1.27 22.58
C VAL A 87 4.90 1.37 22.93
N GLY A 88 4.51 2.46 23.60
CA GLY A 88 3.10 2.81 23.76
C GLY A 88 2.42 3.00 22.40
N GLY A 89 1.20 2.50 22.24
CA GLY A 89 0.44 2.68 20.99
C GLY A 89 0.68 1.64 19.89
N LEU A 90 1.25 0.46 20.21
CA LEU A 90 1.40 -0.66 19.25
C LEU A 90 0.08 -1.05 18.55
N GLY A 91 -1.06 -0.84 19.20
CA GLY A 91 -2.39 -1.10 18.63
C GLY A 91 -2.70 -0.27 17.37
N ILE A 92 -2.21 0.98 17.29
CA ILE A 92 -2.41 1.86 16.13
C ILE A 92 -1.76 1.24 14.88
N TYR A 93 -0.58 0.66 15.03
CA TYR A 93 0.13 -0.02 13.92
C TYR A 93 -0.63 -1.25 13.42
N ILE A 94 -1.30 -2.00 14.31
CA ILE A 94 -2.15 -3.14 13.91
C ILE A 94 -3.39 -2.65 13.16
N ILE A 95 -4.04 -1.58 13.62
CA ILE A 95 -5.20 -0.98 12.95
C ILE A 95 -4.82 -0.56 11.53
N ILE A 96 -3.65 0.07 11.36
CA ILE A 96 -3.17 0.50 10.05
C ILE A 96 -2.87 -0.69 9.14
N ILE A 97 -2.24 -1.75 9.65
CA ILE A 97 -2.06 -3.00 8.88
C ILE A 97 -3.40 -3.54 8.39
N ARG A 98 -4.43 -3.56 9.25
CA ARG A 98 -5.78 -4.01 8.86
C ARG A 98 -6.42 -3.09 7.83
N ALA A 99 -6.25 -1.78 7.94
CA ALA A 99 -6.70 -0.81 6.95
C ALA A 99 -6.02 -1.05 5.57
N ILE A 100 -4.71 -1.33 5.56
CA ILE A 100 -3.99 -1.68 4.34
C ILE A 100 -4.57 -2.96 3.71
N VAL A 101 -4.86 -3.99 4.50
CA VAL A 101 -5.48 -5.23 4.01
C VAL A 101 -6.87 -4.97 3.42
N ALA A 102 -7.69 -4.15 4.09
CA ALA A 102 -9.02 -3.81 3.59
C ALA A 102 -8.94 -3.09 2.22
N VAL A 103 -8.04 -2.13 2.08
CA VAL A 103 -7.83 -1.41 0.81
C VAL A 103 -7.18 -2.30 -0.24
N GLU A 104 -6.29 -3.23 0.13
CA GLU A 104 -5.75 -4.24 -0.79
C GLU A 104 -6.89 -5.08 -1.41
N ILE A 105 -7.81 -5.58 -0.59
CA ILE A 105 -8.98 -6.36 -1.06
C ILE A 105 -9.88 -5.49 -1.94
N LEU A 106 -10.11 -4.24 -1.55
CA LEU A 106 -10.90 -3.28 -2.34
C LEU A 106 -10.25 -3.03 -3.70
N MET A 107 -8.93 -2.88 -3.77
CA MET A 107 -8.18 -2.68 -5.01
C MET A 107 -8.24 -3.89 -5.94
N ILE A 108 -8.17 -5.12 -5.39
CA ILE A 108 -8.33 -6.34 -6.18
C ILE A 108 -9.76 -6.45 -6.70
N SER A 109 -10.76 -6.37 -5.81
CA SER A 109 -12.17 -6.53 -6.16
C SER A 109 -12.67 -5.44 -7.11
N GLY A 110 -12.32 -4.18 -6.86
CA GLY A 110 -12.60 -3.07 -7.76
C GLY A 110 -11.89 -3.21 -9.10
N GLY A 111 -10.63 -3.68 -9.11
CA GLY A 111 -9.90 -3.95 -10.35
C GLY A 111 -10.57 -5.03 -11.21
N VAL A 112 -10.96 -6.15 -10.57
CA VAL A 112 -11.70 -7.24 -11.25
C VAL A 112 -13.05 -6.75 -11.73
N TYR A 113 -13.78 -5.97 -10.94
CA TYR A 113 -15.05 -5.37 -11.34
C TYR A 113 -14.90 -4.50 -12.59
N LEU A 114 -13.89 -3.63 -12.63
CA LEU A 114 -13.63 -2.75 -13.77
C LEU A 114 -13.32 -3.52 -15.06
N LEU A 115 -12.61 -4.65 -14.95
CA LEU A 115 -12.36 -5.55 -16.07
C LEU A 115 -13.63 -6.29 -16.50
N ALA A 116 -14.39 -6.83 -15.55
CA ALA A 116 -15.61 -7.59 -15.81
C ALA A 116 -16.75 -6.73 -16.37
N SER A 117 -16.83 -5.44 -15.98
CA SER A 117 -17.82 -4.48 -16.48
C SER A 117 -17.76 -4.23 -17.98
N ARG A 118 -16.75 -4.78 -18.67
CA ARG A 118 -16.55 -4.69 -20.12
C ARG A 118 -16.75 -6.01 -20.84
N LEU A 119 -17.15 -7.05 -20.14
CA LEU A 119 -17.55 -8.29 -20.78
C LEU A 119 -18.91 -8.08 -21.48
N PRO A 120 -19.06 -8.57 -22.72
CA PRO A 120 -20.34 -8.49 -23.42
C PRO A 120 -21.42 -9.22 -22.62
N GLY A 121 -22.60 -8.59 -22.49
CA GLY A 121 -23.74 -9.15 -21.76
C GLY A 121 -23.74 -8.87 -20.24
N LEU A 122 -22.78 -8.11 -19.73
CA LEU A 122 -22.74 -7.66 -18.33
C LEU A 122 -22.87 -6.13 -18.26
N GLU A 123 -24.03 -5.66 -17.80
CA GLU A 123 -24.21 -4.24 -17.49
C GLU A 123 -23.63 -3.91 -16.10
N PRO A 124 -22.84 -2.83 -15.98
CA PRO A 124 -22.26 -2.44 -14.70
C PRO A 124 -23.35 -2.00 -13.71
N LEU A 125 -23.47 -2.71 -12.60
CA LEU A 125 -24.40 -2.38 -11.50
C LEU A 125 -24.09 -1.03 -10.84
N ILE A 126 -22.81 -0.64 -10.85
CA ILE A 126 -22.26 0.58 -10.25
C ILE A 126 -21.52 1.36 -11.34
N PRO A 127 -21.70 2.69 -11.43
CA PRO A 127 -20.94 3.51 -12.37
C PRO A 127 -19.44 3.33 -12.20
N VAL A 128 -18.75 3.06 -13.31
CA VAL A 128 -17.29 2.85 -13.37
C VAL A 128 -16.54 4.02 -12.72
N SER A 129 -16.98 5.25 -12.95
CA SER A 129 -16.39 6.46 -12.36
C SER A 129 -16.45 6.45 -10.82
N SER A 130 -17.57 6.01 -10.24
CA SER A 130 -17.72 5.89 -8.78
C SER A 130 -16.78 4.86 -8.18
N VAL A 131 -16.57 3.73 -8.88
CA VAL A 131 -15.62 2.70 -8.43
C VAL A 131 -14.19 3.23 -8.48
N VAL A 132 -13.77 3.83 -9.60
CA VAL A 132 -12.41 4.39 -9.71
C VAL A 132 -12.18 5.49 -8.66
N PHE A 133 -13.16 6.36 -8.41
CA PHE A 133 -13.07 7.37 -7.36
C PHE A 133 -12.90 6.77 -5.97
N ALA A 134 -13.68 5.73 -5.63
CA ALA A 134 -13.56 5.03 -4.36
C ALA A 134 -12.17 4.38 -4.18
N LEU A 135 -11.61 3.82 -5.26
CA LEU A 135 -10.25 3.27 -5.27
C LEU A 135 -9.19 4.35 -5.04
N VAL A 136 -9.29 5.50 -5.73
CA VAL A 136 -8.38 6.65 -5.53
C VAL A 136 -8.43 7.15 -4.10
N ALA A 137 -9.63 7.39 -3.56
CA ALA A 137 -9.81 7.93 -2.23
C ALA A 137 -9.27 6.99 -1.14
N SER A 138 -9.62 5.69 -1.23
CA SER A 138 -9.17 4.68 -0.26
C SER A 138 -7.65 4.42 -0.33
N PHE A 139 -7.10 4.28 -1.53
CA PHE A 139 -5.67 4.12 -1.74
C PHE A 139 -4.90 5.35 -1.26
N GLY A 140 -5.36 6.55 -1.61
CA GLY A 140 -4.76 7.81 -1.19
C GLY A 140 -4.74 7.96 0.33
N ALA A 141 -5.87 7.70 1.00
CA ALA A 141 -5.96 7.77 2.45
C ALA A 141 -4.97 6.81 3.14
N VAL A 142 -4.92 5.56 2.69
CA VAL A 142 -3.99 4.56 3.25
C VAL A 142 -2.54 4.85 2.89
N ALA A 143 -2.25 5.40 1.70
CA ALA A 143 -0.90 5.77 1.31
C ALA A 143 -0.33 6.88 2.22
N VAL A 144 -1.13 7.91 2.51
CA VAL A 144 -0.73 9.02 3.39
C VAL A 144 -0.53 8.53 4.83
N ILE A 145 -1.53 7.86 5.40
CA ILE A 145 -1.48 7.36 6.79
C ILE A 145 -0.35 6.32 6.92
N GLY A 146 -0.26 5.41 5.96
CA GLY A 146 0.77 4.37 5.89
C GLY A 146 2.17 4.97 5.82
N HIS A 147 2.41 6.01 5.01
CA HIS A 147 3.71 6.66 4.93
C HIS A 147 4.13 7.31 6.26
N ILE A 148 3.25 8.12 6.85
CA ILE A 148 3.54 8.82 8.12
C ILE A 148 3.80 7.83 9.25
N THR A 149 3.01 6.77 9.33
CA THR A 149 3.14 5.80 10.41
C THR A 149 4.30 4.83 10.21
N ARG A 150 4.60 4.46 8.95
CA ARG A 150 5.77 3.63 8.61
C ARG A 150 7.07 4.34 8.96
N THR A 151 7.19 5.63 8.66
CA THR A 151 8.40 6.41 9.00
C THR A 151 8.61 6.48 10.52
N ARG A 152 7.53 6.65 11.29
CA ARG A 152 7.58 6.56 12.76
C ARG A 152 7.99 5.17 13.25
N LEU A 153 7.39 4.11 12.71
CA LEU A 153 7.70 2.73 13.08
C LEU A 153 9.16 2.36 12.77
N TYR A 154 9.66 2.80 11.62
CA TYR A 154 11.06 2.60 11.23
C TYR A 154 12.04 3.29 12.19
N ARG A 155 11.74 4.53 12.61
CA ARG A 155 12.57 5.22 13.63
C ARG A 155 12.60 4.45 14.94
N LEU A 156 11.45 3.98 15.41
CA LEU A 156 11.35 3.18 16.63
C LEU A 156 12.12 1.86 16.52
N PHE A 157 12.03 1.20 15.36
CA PHE A 157 12.81 0.01 15.05
C PHE A 157 14.33 0.27 15.11
N MET A 158 14.79 1.36 14.50
CA MET A 158 16.22 1.73 14.52
C MET A 158 16.73 2.09 15.91
N ILE A 159 15.91 2.74 16.74
CA ILE A 159 16.25 3.04 18.14
C ILE A 159 16.38 1.74 18.93
N GLY A 160 15.36 0.88 18.89
CA GLY A 160 15.39 -0.40 19.60
C GLY A 160 16.50 -1.34 19.13
N ALA A 161 16.89 -1.27 17.84
CA ALA A 161 18.02 -2.06 17.32
C ALA A 161 19.38 -1.56 17.84
N ARG A 162 19.53 -0.26 18.14
CA ARG A 162 20.76 0.30 18.74
C ARG A 162 20.90 -0.09 20.20
N ASP A 163 19.80 -0.07 20.95
CA ASP A 163 19.80 -0.36 22.39
C ASP A 163 20.09 -1.84 22.70
N VAL A 164 19.83 -2.76 21.76
CA VAL A 164 20.12 -4.20 21.91
C VAL A 164 21.55 -4.56 21.46
N GLY A 165 22.21 -3.68 20.69
CA GLY A 165 23.55 -3.92 20.13
C GLY A 165 24.69 -3.22 20.86
N GLY A 166 24.39 -2.43 21.89
CA GLY A 166 25.36 -1.74 22.76
C GLY A 166 25.69 -2.53 24.03
#